data_AF-A0AAV4ZSS4-F1
#
_entry.id   AF-A0AAV4ZSS4-F1
#
_cell.length_a   1.000
_cell.length_b   1.000
_cell.length_c   1.000
_cell.angle_alpha   90.00
_cell.angle_beta   90.00
_cell.angle_gamma   90.00
#
_symmetry.space_group_name_H-M   'P 1'
#
loop_
_entity.id
_entity.type
_entity.pdbx_description
1 polymer ?
#
loop_
_entity_poly.entity_id
_entity_poly.type
_entity_poly.pdbx_seq_one_letter_code
_entity_poly.pdbx_strand_id
1 'polypeptide(L)'
;MDSAHMVVLGSIACSGLDDAWLQFDHAGPVEATPENVEAARAFVLDRWRERAHENGLPEPADLSSACKFCALFAKALFGGSIDGHYEHLFNRVGGGILDLSEASADVGGMDAPYRTDLEFLASEDLHYSLQTCLPRVRAWVAAFPAAPASAPRP
;
A
#
# COMPACT_ATOMS: atom_id res chain seq x y z
N MET A 1 -13.51 31.89 -12.34
CA MET A 1 -14.32 30.93 -11.56
C MET A 1 -14.09 29.58 -12.21
N ASP A 2 -13.01 28.91 -11.83
CA ASP A 2 -12.72 27.55 -12.29
C ASP A 2 -12.77 26.66 -11.07
N SER A 3 -13.89 25.94 -10.93
CA SER A 3 -14.05 24.91 -9.92
C SER A 3 -13.28 23.69 -10.38
N ALA A 4 -12.15 23.44 -9.72
CA ALA A 4 -11.40 22.20 -9.84
C ALA A 4 -12.35 21.00 -9.65
N HIS A 5 -12.39 20.13 -10.65
CA HIS A 5 -13.01 18.81 -10.55
C HIS A 5 -12.17 17.96 -9.60
N MET A 6 -12.46 18.10 -8.30
CA MET A 6 -12.07 17.15 -7.28
C MET A 6 -12.78 15.83 -7.59
N VAL A 7 -12.07 14.88 -8.21
CA VAL A 7 -12.56 13.51 -8.30
C VAL A 7 -12.61 13.00 -6.88
N VAL A 8 -13.81 12.92 -6.34
CA VAL A 8 -14.07 12.25 -5.06
C VAL A 8 -13.70 10.79 -5.27
N LEU A 9 -12.55 10.36 -4.73
CA LEU A 9 -12.12 8.95 -4.67
C LEU A 9 -13.16 8.04 -3.97
N GLY A 10 -14.25 8.61 -3.44
CA GLY A 10 -15.38 7.93 -2.82
C GLY A 10 -16.13 6.94 -3.70
N SER A 11 -15.94 6.92 -5.03
CA SER A 11 -16.54 5.89 -5.90
C SER A 11 -15.82 4.53 -5.82
N ILE A 12 -14.54 4.50 -5.41
CA ILE A 12 -13.80 3.25 -5.16
C ILE A 12 -14.05 2.73 -3.73
N ALA A 13 -14.67 3.55 -2.86
CA ALA A 13 -14.58 3.41 -1.42
C ALA A 13 -15.57 2.44 -0.75
N CYS A 14 -16.53 1.80 -1.44
CA CYS A 14 -17.56 1.03 -0.72
C CYS A 14 -17.89 -0.39 -1.21
N SER A 15 -17.34 -0.90 -2.33
CA SER A 15 -17.80 -2.23 -2.82
C SER A 15 -16.78 -3.10 -3.59
N GLY A 16 -15.46 -2.90 -3.44
CA GLY A 16 -14.47 -3.59 -4.31
C GLY A 16 -13.24 -4.18 -3.63
N LEU A 17 -13.19 -4.24 -2.29
CA LEU A 17 -12.06 -4.79 -1.53
C LEU A 17 -12.53 -6.00 -0.71
N ASP A 18 -13.13 -6.98 -1.38
CA ASP A 18 -13.47 -8.28 -0.81
C ASP A 18 -12.24 -9.21 -0.80
N ASP A 19 -12.39 -10.43 -0.28
CA ASP A 19 -11.29 -11.39 -0.16
C ASP A 19 -10.62 -11.72 -1.50
N ALA A 20 -11.38 -11.63 -2.60
CA ALA A 20 -10.87 -11.84 -3.94
C ALA A 20 -9.89 -10.73 -4.35
N TRP A 21 -10.17 -9.46 -4.02
CA TRP A 21 -9.27 -8.35 -4.35
C TRP A 21 -7.86 -8.53 -3.77
N LEU A 22 -7.74 -9.04 -2.54
CA LEU A 22 -6.44 -9.31 -1.90
C LEU A 22 -5.61 -10.29 -2.72
N GLN A 23 -6.26 -11.28 -3.34
CA GLN A 23 -5.63 -12.43 -3.96
C GLN A 23 -5.28 -12.22 -5.44
N PHE A 24 -5.92 -11.27 -6.13
CA PHE A 24 -5.73 -11.08 -7.58
C PHE A 24 -5.02 -9.78 -7.94
N ASP A 25 -4.29 -9.83 -9.04
CA ASP A 25 -3.75 -8.63 -9.70
C ASP A 25 -4.90 -7.75 -10.24
N HIS A 26 -4.71 -6.43 -10.18
CA HIS A 26 -5.67 -5.46 -10.71
C HIS A 26 -4.98 -4.14 -11.08
N ALA A 27 -5.63 -3.32 -11.89
CA ALA A 27 -5.18 -1.96 -12.14
C ALA A 27 -5.59 -1.03 -10.99
N GLY A 28 -4.65 -0.21 -10.51
CA GLY A 28 -4.93 0.81 -9.50
C GLY A 28 -5.44 2.12 -10.11
N PRO A 29 -6.09 2.98 -9.29
CA PRO A 29 -6.57 4.30 -9.73
C PRO A 29 -5.46 5.34 -9.99
N VAL A 30 -4.24 5.09 -9.51
CA VAL A 30 -3.09 5.99 -9.63
C VAL A 30 -1.97 5.26 -10.35
N GLU A 31 -1.31 5.93 -11.29
CA GLU A 31 -0.12 5.38 -11.94
C GLU A 31 1.07 5.37 -10.97
N ALA A 32 1.83 4.28 -10.94
CA ALA A 32 3.03 4.11 -10.11
C ALA A 32 4.25 4.87 -10.64
N THR A 33 4.11 6.17 -10.87
CA THR A 33 5.24 7.05 -11.22
C THR A 33 6.15 7.25 -10.01
N PRO A 34 7.45 7.58 -10.19
CA PRO A 34 8.35 7.87 -9.08
C PRO A 34 7.82 8.95 -8.13
N GLU A 35 7.19 10.00 -8.68
CA GLU A 35 6.58 11.09 -7.89
C GLU A 35 5.42 10.58 -7.02
N ASN A 36 4.52 9.78 -7.60
CA ASN A 36 3.39 9.23 -6.85
C ASN A 36 3.84 8.22 -5.79
N VAL A 37 4.85 7.41 -6.09
CA VAL A 37 5.43 6.45 -5.14
C VAL A 37 6.09 7.17 -3.96
N GLU A 38 6.83 8.25 -4.21
CA GLU A 38 7.43 9.05 -3.14
C GLU A 38 6.36 9.76 -2.29
N ALA A 39 5.34 10.34 -2.92
CA ALA A 39 4.20 10.92 -2.22
C ALA A 39 3.46 9.90 -1.35
N ALA A 40 3.26 8.67 -1.87
CA ALA A 40 2.66 7.57 -1.12
C ALA A 40 3.53 7.16 0.08
N ARG A 41 4.85 7.07 -0.10
CA ARG A 41 5.79 6.75 0.98
C ARG A 41 5.74 7.77 2.11
N ALA A 42 5.84 9.06 1.77
CA ALA A 42 5.76 10.14 2.75
C ALA A 42 4.42 10.13 3.49
N PHE A 43 3.32 9.95 2.76
CA PHE A 43 1.99 9.87 3.34
C PHE A 43 1.83 8.70 4.32
N VAL A 44 2.27 7.50 3.93
CA VAL A 44 2.18 6.32 4.80
C VAL A 44 3.03 6.49 6.05
N LEU A 45 4.20 7.14 5.97
CA LEU A 45 5.04 7.44 7.13
C LEU A 45 4.32 8.34 8.13
N ASP A 46 3.68 9.41 7.66
CA ASP A 46 2.90 10.29 8.53
C ASP A 46 1.74 9.54 9.20
N ARG A 47 1.02 8.69 8.44
CA ARG A 47 -0.06 7.87 9.00
C ARG A 47 0.47 6.80 9.99
N TRP A 48 1.68 6.29 9.76
CA TRP A 48 2.34 5.33 10.64
C TRP A 48 2.74 5.98 11.97
N ARG A 49 3.24 7.22 11.94
CA ARG A 49 3.52 8.01 13.13
C ARG A 49 2.28 8.29 13.95
N GLU A 50 1.17 8.67 13.32
CA GLU A 50 -0.12 8.83 13.99
C GLU A 50 -0.55 7.54 14.68
N ARG A 51 -0.40 6.40 13.99
CA ARG A 51 -0.72 5.09 14.56
C ARG A 51 0.16 4.73 15.76
N ALA A 52 1.45 5.05 15.72
CA ALA A 52 2.33 4.84 16.87
C ALA A 52 1.86 5.66 18.07
N HIS A 53 1.51 6.93 17.85
CA HIS A 53 0.97 7.80 18.88
C HIS A 53 -0.34 7.28 19.49
N GLU A 54 -1.29 6.81 18.68
CA GLU A 54 -2.55 6.19 19.15
C GLU A 54 -2.32 4.99 20.08
N ASN A 55 -1.23 4.24 19.86
CA ASN A 55 -0.87 3.06 20.64
C ASN A 55 0.06 3.39 21.83
N GLY A 56 0.40 4.66 22.05
CA GLY A 56 1.37 5.06 23.08
C GLY A 56 2.80 4.56 22.82
N LEU A 57 3.15 4.33 21.55
CA LEU A 57 4.49 3.92 21.12
C LEU A 57 5.35 5.13 20.75
N PRO A 58 6.70 4.99 20.80
CA PRO A 58 7.60 6.02 20.27
C PRO A 58 7.30 6.34 18.80
N GLU A 59 7.52 7.59 18.41
CA GLU A 59 7.36 8.01 17.02
C GLU A 59 8.39 7.30 16.12
N PRO A 60 7.96 6.59 15.06
CA PRO A 60 8.87 5.91 14.14
C PRO A 60 9.62 6.90 13.26
N ALA A 61 10.92 6.63 13.08
CA ALA A 61 11.80 7.41 12.22
C ALA A 61 11.57 7.11 10.72
N ASP A 62 11.19 5.87 10.41
CA ASP A 62 10.96 5.34 9.07
C ASP A 62 9.74 4.40 9.05
N LEU A 63 9.63 3.58 7.99
CA LEU A 63 8.53 2.64 7.80
C LEU A 63 8.82 1.23 8.33
N SER A 64 9.77 1.09 9.25
CA SER A 64 10.01 -0.20 9.89
C SER A 64 8.76 -0.74 10.58
N SER A 65 8.55 -2.04 10.43
CA SER A 65 7.36 -2.79 10.87
C SER A 65 6.03 -2.35 10.20
N ALA A 66 6.06 -1.52 9.15
CA ALA A 66 4.88 -1.06 8.44
C ALA A 66 4.59 -1.84 7.14
N CYS A 67 5.35 -2.88 6.80
CA CYS A 67 5.30 -3.57 5.50
C CYS A 67 3.88 -4.01 5.08
N LYS A 68 3.07 -4.55 6.01
CA LYS A 68 1.65 -4.89 5.74
C LYS A 68 0.80 -3.68 5.32
N PHE A 69 0.95 -2.56 6.03
CA PHE A 69 0.22 -1.34 5.70
C PHE A 69 0.72 -0.74 4.38
N CYS A 70 2.03 -0.75 4.16
CA CYS A 70 2.67 -0.33 2.92
C CYS A 70 2.15 -1.13 1.72
N ALA A 71 2.19 -2.46 1.80
CA ALA A 71 1.79 -3.35 0.71
C ALA A 71 0.29 -3.26 0.38
N LEU A 72 -0.57 -3.13 1.39
CA LEU A 72 -2.00 -2.93 1.18
C LEU A 72 -2.31 -1.55 0.58
N PHE A 73 -1.65 -0.50 1.06
CA PHE A 73 -1.85 0.86 0.58
C PHE A 73 -1.37 1.01 -0.88
N ALA A 74 -0.17 0.53 -1.18
CA ALA A 74 0.35 0.50 -2.54
C ALA A 74 -0.52 -0.34 -3.48
N LYS A 75 -0.97 -1.53 -3.05
CA LYS A 75 -1.92 -2.34 -3.82
C LYS A 75 -3.19 -1.54 -4.15
N ALA A 76 -3.77 -0.86 -3.16
CA ALA A 76 -4.99 -0.07 -3.34
C ALA A 76 -4.83 1.15 -4.24
N LEU A 77 -3.65 1.77 -4.28
CA LEU A 77 -3.37 2.94 -5.11
C LEU A 77 -2.91 2.58 -6.53
N PHE A 78 -1.94 1.68 -6.62
CA PHE A 78 -1.19 1.42 -7.85
C PHE A 78 -1.63 0.15 -8.57
N GLY A 79 -2.42 -0.70 -7.90
CA GLY A 79 -2.78 -1.99 -8.44
C GLY A 79 -1.77 -3.07 -8.08
N GLY A 80 -1.67 -4.09 -8.92
CA GLY A 80 -0.72 -5.17 -8.71
C GLY A 80 -1.21 -6.27 -7.77
N SER A 81 -0.28 -7.14 -7.44
CA SER A 81 -0.43 -8.19 -6.41
C SER A 81 0.44 -7.89 -5.18
N ILE A 82 0.09 -8.51 -4.05
CA ILE A 82 1.00 -8.61 -2.89
C ILE A 82 1.91 -9.80 -3.12
N ASP A 83 3.17 -9.66 -2.75
CA ASP A 83 4.20 -10.69 -2.80
C ASP A 83 5.10 -10.56 -1.57
N GLY A 84 5.90 -11.59 -1.29
CA GLY A 84 6.86 -11.61 -0.20
C GLY A 84 6.83 -12.89 0.62
N HIS A 85 7.24 -12.77 1.87
CA HIS A 85 7.38 -13.85 2.84
C HIS A 85 7.02 -13.34 4.24
N TYR A 86 7.12 -14.22 5.24
CA TYR A 86 6.71 -13.92 6.62
C TYR A 86 7.28 -12.63 7.20
N GLU A 87 8.51 -12.28 6.85
CA GLU A 87 9.22 -11.13 7.42
C GLU A 87 8.96 -9.83 6.64
N HIS A 88 8.62 -9.93 5.35
CA HIS A 88 8.45 -8.75 4.50
C HIS A 88 7.40 -8.95 3.40
N LEU A 89 6.57 -7.92 3.22
CA LEU A 89 5.58 -7.85 2.16
C LEU A 89 5.83 -6.63 1.28
N PHE A 90 5.71 -6.83 -0.03
CA PHE A 90 5.83 -5.80 -1.05
C PHE A 90 4.79 -6.04 -2.16
N ASN A 91 4.82 -5.24 -3.22
CA ASN A 91 3.93 -5.40 -4.37
C ASN A 91 4.67 -5.74 -5.65
N ARG A 92 4.01 -6.48 -6.54
CA ARG A 92 4.37 -6.53 -7.96
C ARG A 92 3.40 -5.67 -8.76
N VAL A 93 3.91 -4.63 -9.41
CA VAL A 93 3.13 -3.70 -10.24
C VAL A 93 3.78 -3.61 -11.62
N GLY A 94 3.02 -3.90 -12.68
CA GLY A 94 3.56 -3.91 -14.05
C GLY A 94 4.73 -4.88 -14.26
N GLY A 95 4.81 -5.96 -13.47
CA GLY A 95 5.91 -6.93 -13.49
C GLY A 95 7.17 -6.51 -12.70
N GLY A 96 7.23 -5.27 -12.20
CA GLY A 96 8.31 -4.78 -11.34
C GLY A 96 7.99 -4.88 -9.85
N ILE A 97 9.01 -4.76 -9.01
CA ILE A 97 8.86 -4.64 -7.54
C ILE A 97 8.49 -3.19 -7.21
N LEU A 98 7.50 -3.02 -6.32
CA LEU A 98 7.18 -1.76 -5.67
C LEU A 98 7.11 -2.00 -4.16
N ASP A 99 7.98 -1.32 -3.42
CA ASP A 99 8.08 -1.44 -1.96
C ASP A 99 8.20 -0.06 -1.32
N LEU A 100 7.09 0.42 -0.73
CA LEU A 100 7.07 1.70 0.00
C LEU A 100 7.93 1.68 1.26
N SER A 101 8.38 0.52 1.72
CA SER A 101 9.25 0.34 2.89
C SER A 101 10.70 0.01 2.55
N GLU A 102 11.11 0.00 1.26
CA GLU A 102 12.45 -0.47 0.83
C GLU A 102 13.64 0.19 1.56
N ALA A 103 13.49 1.47 1.94
CA ALA A 103 14.54 2.25 2.59
C ALA A 103 14.51 2.16 4.13
N SER A 104 13.60 1.36 4.71
CA SER A 104 13.46 1.21 6.16
C SER A 104 14.59 0.36 6.72
N ALA A 105 15.01 0.64 7.95
CA ALA A 105 16.17 0.01 8.57
C ALA A 105 16.05 -1.52 8.67
N ASP A 106 14.86 -2.04 8.98
CA ASP A 106 14.56 -3.47 9.04
C ASP A 106 14.67 -4.17 7.68
N VAL A 107 14.20 -3.54 6.60
CA VAL A 107 14.33 -4.08 5.24
C VAL A 107 15.78 -4.04 4.78
N GLY A 108 16.51 -2.95 5.05
CA GLY A 108 17.92 -2.81 4.70
C GLY A 108 18.85 -3.80 5.41
N GLY A 109 18.44 -4.33 6.57
CA GLY A 109 19.15 -5.35 7.32
C GLY A 109 18.75 -6.79 6.99
N MET A 110 17.75 -6.99 6.12
CA MET A 110 17.17 -8.31 5.84
C MET A 110 17.97 -9.07 4.78
N ASP A 111 18.07 -10.39 4.95
CA ASP A 111 18.56 -11.27 3.90
C ASP A 111 17.43 -11.61 2.92
N ALA A 112 17.69 -11.43 1.62
CA ALA A 112 16.74 -11.69 0.54
C ALA A 112 15.33 -11.08 0.72
N PRO A 113 15.18 -9.75 0.95
CA PRO A 113 13.89 -9.11 1.25
C PRO A 113 12.82 -9.28 0.16
N TYR A 114 13.23 -9.59 -1.08
CA TYR A 114 12.32 -9.74 -2.22
C TYR A 114 12.08 -11.19 -2.64
N ARG A 115 12.33 -12.14 -1.73
CA ARG A 115 11.98 -13.55 -1.94
C ARG A 115 10.46 -13.74 -1.92
N THR A 116 9.96 -14.53 -2.85
CA THR A 116 8.56 -14.98 -2.85
C THR A 116 8.43 -16.29 -2.08
N ASP A 117 7.45 -16.35 -1.17
CA ASP A 117 7.03 -17.57 -0.49
C ASP A 117 5.55 -17.83 -0.81
N LEU A 118 5.29 -18.75 -1.75
CA LEU A 118 3.94 -19.04 -2.23
C LEU A 118 3.06 -19.73 -1.18
N GLU A 119 3.66 -20.51 -0.27
CA GLU A 119 2.90 -21.17 0.79
C GLU A 119 2.43 -20.14 1.82
N PHE A 120 3.32 -19.21 2.19
CA PHE A 120 2.96 -18.10 3.05
C PHE A 120 1.90 -17.20 2.41
N LEU A 121 2.04 -16.86 1.13
CA LEU A 121 1.07 -16.02 0.42
C LEU A 121 -0.31 -16.68 0.31
N ALA A 122 -0.38 -18.01 0.26
CA ALA A 122 -1.63 -18.77 0.25
C ALA A 122 -2.22 -19.01 1.66
N SER A 123 -1.51 -18.62 2.73
CA SER A 123 -1.90 -18.94 4.10
C SER A 123 -3.10 -18.13 4.60
N GLU A 124 -3.98 -18.78 5.38
CA GLU A 124 -5.10 -18.12 6.05
C GLU A 124 -4.62 -17.07 7.08
N ASP A 125 -3.48 -17.32 7.72
CA ASP A 125 -2.90 -16.41 8.72
C ASP A 125 -2.50 -15.07 8.10
N LEU A 126 -1.85 -15.09 6.93
CA LEU A 126 -1.55 -13.87 6.20
C LEU A 126 -2.84 -13.15 5.81
N HIS A 127 -3.79 -13.87 5.19
CA HIS A 127 -5.06 -13.28 4.77
C HIS A 127 -5.79 -12.60 5.93
N TYR A 128 -5.93 -13.29 7.06
CA TYR A 128 -6.52 -12.73 8.28
C TYR A 128 -5.75 -11.51 8.77
N SER A 129 -4.41 -11.58 8.83
CA SER A 129 -3.61 -10.44 9.25
C SER A 129 -3.78 -9.23 8.33
N LEU A 130 -3.90 -9.42 7.01
CA LEU A 130 -4.13 -8.32 6.06
C LEU A 130 -5.54 -7.74 6.22
N GLN A 131 -6.56 -8.59 6.38
CA GLN A 131 -7.94 -8.17 6.60
C GLN A 131 -8.08 -7.25 7.83
N THR A 132 -7.38 -7.54 8.93
CA THR A 132 -7.42 -6.68 10.12
C THR A 132 -6.82 -5.28 9.88
N CYS A 133 -5.97 -5.12 8.87
CA CYS A 133 -5.38 -3.84 8.50
C CYS A 133 -6.26 -3.03 7.53
N LEU A 134 -7.13 -3.70 6.76
CA LEU A 134 -7.92 -3.10 5.67
C LEU A 134 -8.75 -1.87 6.08
N PRO A 135 -9.49 -1.85 7.21
CA PRO A 135 -10.32 -0.69 7.55
C PRO A 135 -9.52 0.60 7.64
N ARG A 136 -8.29 0.51 8.17
CA ARG A 136 -7.40 1.66 8.30
C ARG A 136 -6.79 2.06 6.97
N VAL A 137 -6.33 1.08 6.19
CA VAL A 137 -5.79 1.35 4.85
C VAL A 137 -6.84 2.01 3.95
N ARG A 138 -8.11 1.60 4.04
CA ARG A 138 -9.21 2.25 3.30
C ARG A 138 -9.35 3.74 3.65
N ALA A 139 -9.28 4.07 4.94
CA ALA A 139 -9.32 5.47 5.39
C ALA A 139 -8.10 6.26 4.87
N TRP A 140 -6.92 5.64 4.86
CA TRP A 140 -5.70 6.24 4.32
C TRP A 140 -5.82 6.51 2.82
N VAL A 141 -6.29 5.55 2.03
CA VAL A 141 -6.49 5.70 0.58
C VAL A 141 -7.49 6.82 0.28
N ALA A 142 -8.59 6.90 1.04
CA ALA A 142 -9.58 7.96 0.87
C ALA A 142 -9.04 9.37 1.17
N ALA A 143 -7.98 9.46 2.00
CA ALA A 143 -7.34 10.72 2.39
C ALA A 143 -6.10 11.05 1.55
N PHE A 144 -5.67 10.17 0.64
CA PHE A 144 -4.45 10.37 -0.15
C PHE A 144 -4.66 11.42 -1.26
N PRO A 145 -3.88 12.51 -1.30
CA PRO A 145 -4.09 13.61 -2.23
C PRO A 145 -3.39 13.40 -3.59
N ALA A 146 -3.63 12.28 -4.27
CA ALA A 146 -3.00 11.98 -5.55
C ALA A 146 -3.57 12.79 -6.73
N ALA A 147 -2.72 13.11 -7.71
CA ALA A 147 -3.19 13.48 -9.04
C ALA A 147 -3.84 12.24 -9.70
N PRO A 148 -5.03 12.37 -10.33
CA PRO A 148 -5.64 11.25 -11.03
C PRO A 148 -4.75 10.80 -12.18
N ALA A 149 -4.75 9.50 -12.49
CA ALA A 149 -4.06 8.97 -13.67
C ALA A 149 -4.48 9.76 -14.92
N SER A 150 -3.52 10.20 -15.73
CA SER A 150 -3.82 10.89 -16.97
C SER A 150 -4.66 9.98 -17.86
N ALA A 151 -5.81 10.47 -18.32
CA ALA A 151 -6.72 9.73 -19.20
C ALA A 151 -5.96 9.15 -20.41
N PRO A 152 -6.34 7.97 -20.92
CA PRO A 152 -5.74 7.44 -22.14
C PRO A 152 -5.86 8.48 -23.25
N ARG A 153 -4.72 8.87 -23.84
CA ARG A 153 -4.72 9.76 -25.00
C ARG A 153 -5.45 9.04 -26.15
N PRO A 154 -6.37 9.73 -26.86
CA PRO A 154 -7.15 9.15 -27.96
C PRO A 154 -6.28 8.71 -29.13
#